data_AF-A0A4Y1ZJ40-F1
#
_entry.id   AF-A0A4Y1ZJ40-F1
#
_cell.length_a   1.000
_cell.length_b   1.000
_cell.length_c   1.000
_cell.angle_alpha   90.00
_cell.angle_beta   90.00
_cell.angle_gamma   90.00
#
_symmetry.space_group_name_H-M   'P 1'
#
loop_
_entity.id
_entity.type
_entity.pdbx_description
1 polymer ?
#
loop_
_entity_poly.entity_id
_entity_poly.type
_entity_poly.pdbx_seq_one_letter_code
_entity_poly.pdbx_strand_id
1 'polypeptide(L)' 'MKKLRVRVTVDRPIGYVDEFNNTYPINYGYIEGIIGGDNEEQDAYIISRSVNKPVTNLKGN' A
#
# COMPACT_ATOMS: atom_id res chain seq x y z
N MET A 1 9.61 12.40 -16.58
CA MET A 1 9.85 11.89 -15.21
C MET A 1 10.33 10.45 -15.30
N LYS A 2 11.34 10.07 -14.49
CA LYS A 2 11.81 8.69 -14.40
C LYS A 2 10.75 7.85 -13.69
N LYS A 3 10.33 6.73 -14.28
CA LYS A 3 9.50 5.74 -13.58
C LYS A 3 10.39 4.87 -12.69
N LEU A 4 10.00 4.72 -11.43
CA LEU A 4 10.65 3.85 -10.47
C LEU A 4 9.78 2.61 -10.28
N ARG A 5 10.39 1.43 -10.29
CA ARG A 5 9.71 0.19 -9.94
C ARG A 5 9.87 -0.04 -8.45
N VAL A 6 8.75 -0.25 -7.77
CA VAL A 6 8.71 -0.50 -6.33
C VAL A 6 7.87 -1.74 -6.04
N ARG A 7 8.19 -2.41 -4.93
CA ARG A 7 7.36 -3.47 -4.36
C ARG A 7 6.66 -2.88 -3.15
N VAL A 8 5.35 -3.02 -3.12
CA VAL A 8 4.52 -2.67 -1.97
C VAL A 8 4.15 -3.95 -1.24
N THR A 9 4.41 -4.00 0.07
CA THR A 9 3.92 -5.02 0.99
C THR A 9 2.62 -4.51 1.60
N VAL A 10 1.52 -5.26 1.45
CA VAL A 10 0.19 -4.83 1.88
C VAL A 10 -0.11 -5.36 3.28
N ASP A 11 -0.37 -4.46 4.21
CA ASP A 11 -0.75 -4.75 5.60
C ASP A 11 -2.22 -4.40 5.89
N ARG A 12 -2.82 -3.52 5.08
CA ARG A 12 -4.25 -3.13 5.15
C ARG A 12 -4.90 -3.38 3.78
N PRO A 13 -5.36 -4.61 3.51
CA PRO A 13 -6.02 -4.91 2.24
C PRO A 13 -7.34 -4.13 2.09
N ILE A 14 -7.83 -4.00 0.86
CA ILE A 14 -9.16 -3.41 0.60
C ILE A 14 -10.23 -4.12 1.45
N GLY A 15 -11.05 -3.33 2.14
CA GLY A 15 -12.07 -3.81 3.09
C GLY A 15 -11.55 -4.09 4.50
N TYR A 16 -10.26 -3.89 4.78
CA TYR A 16 -9.72 -3.93 6.14
C TYR A 16 -10.41 -2.87 7.00
N VAL A 17 -10.75 -3.24 8.24
CA VAL A 17 -11.34 -2.36 9.25
C VAL A 17 -10.35 -2.25 10.41
N ASP A 18 -9.91 -1.04 10.71
CA ASP A 18 -8.97 -0.80 11.81
C ASP A 18 -9.66 -0.71 13.18
N GLU A 19 -8.87 -0.55 14.24
CA GLU A 19 -9.37 -0.43 15.62
C GLU A 19 -10.25 0.82 15.86
N PHE A 20 -10.16 1.81 14.98
CA PHE A 20 -10.97 3.03 15.01
C PHE A 20 -12.22 2.92 14.11
N ASN A 21 -12.52 1.73 13.60
CA ASN A 21 -13.65 1.43 12.72
C ASN A 21 -13.59 2.15 11.36
N ASN A 22 -12.39 2.52 10.89
CA ASN A 22 -12.21 3.02 9.53
C ASN A 22 -12.13 1.84 8.55
N THR A 23 -12.86 1.93 7.44
CA THR A 23 -12.79 0.93 6.36
C THR A 23 -11.88 1.44 5.24
N TYR A 24 -10.90 0.64 4.85
CA TYR A 24 -9.93 0.97 3.80
C TYR A 24 -10.52 0.62 2.41
N PRO A 25 -10.85 1.61 1.56
CA PRO A 25 -11.52 1.34 0.28
C PRO A 25 -10.57 0.87 -0.84
N ILE A 26 -9.26 0.86 -0.56
CA ILE A 26 -8.19 0.40 -1.46
C ILE A 26 -7.13 -0.33 -0.62
N ASN A 27 -6.26 -1.10 -1.29
CA ASN A 27 -5.13 -1.73 -0.61
C ASN A 27 -4.10 -0.65 -0.20
N TYR A 28 -3.67 -0.71 1.05
CA TYR A 28 -2.65 0.13 1.65
C TYR A 28 -1.53 -0.74 2.22
N GLY A 29 -0.32 -0.21 2.16
CA GLY A 29 0.88 -0.91 2.60
C GLY A 29 2.07 0.03 2.66
N TYR A 30 3.26 -0.54 2.59
CA TYR A 30 4.52 0.19 2.69
C TYR A 30 5.55 -0.36 1.69
N ILE A 31 6.63 0.41 1.49
CA ILE A 31 7.78 -0.02 0.70
C ILE A 31 8.92 -0.39 1.62
N GLU A 32 9.21 -1.70 1.69
CA GLU A 32 10.23 -2.25 2.57
C GLU A 32 11.60 -1.60 2.35
N GLY A 33 12.23 -1.14 3.42
CA GLY A 33 13.57 -0.55 3.41
C GLY A 33 13.67 0.88 2.84
N ILE A 34 12.55 1.52 2.48
CA ILE A 34 12.52 2.97 2.20
C ILE A 34 11.96 3.68 3.42
N ILE A 35 12.80 4.47 4.10
CA ILE A 35 12.42 5.17 5.32
C ILE A 35 11.90 6.58 5.01
N GLY A 36 10.71 6.88 5.52
CA GLY A 36 10.05 8.18 5.45
C GLY A 36 10.65 9.22 6.41
N GLY A 37 10.07 10.42 6.42
CA GLY A 37 10.54 11.52 7.26
C GLY A 37 10.26 11.34 8.76
N ASP A 38 9.44 10.35 9.12
CA ASP A 38 9.03 9.98 10.48
C ASP A 38 9.81 8.79 11.05
N ASN A 39 10.82 8.28 10.32
CA ASN A 39 11.59 7.06 10.63
C ASN A 39 10.80 5.74 10.50
N GLU A 40 9.64 5.74 9.86
CA GLU A 40 8.92 4.51 9.49
C GLU A 40 9.10 4.18 8.01
N GLU A 41 8.64 3.00 7.57
CA GLU A 41 8.66 2.64 6.16
C GLU A 41 7.70 3.52 5.36
N GLN A 42 8.07 3.86 4.13
CA GLN A 42 7.27 4.76 3.30
C GLN A 42 5.97 4.09 2.91
N ASP A 43 4.87 4.65 3.41
CA ASP A 43 3.51 4.28 3.07
C ASP A 43 3.21 4.36 1.57
N ALA A 44 2.33 3.48 1.12
CA ALA A 44 1.89 3.37 -0.26
C ALA A 44 0.40 2.97 -0.39
N TYR A 45 -0.31 3.68 -1.26
CA TYR A 45 -1.67 3.36 -1.68
C TYR A 45 -1.66 2.71 -3.07
N ILE A 46 -2.38 1.59 -3.24
CA ILE A 46 -2.49 0.90 -4.52
C ILE A 46 -3.79 1.33 -5.20
N ILE A 47 -3.69 2.26 -6.15
CA ILE A 47 -4.82 2.73 -6.96
C ILE A 47 -4.73 2.10 -8.35
N SER A 48 -5.64 1.16 -8.64
CA SER A 48 -5.70 0.52 -9.95
C SER A 48 -7.13 0.13 -10.31
N ARG A 49 -7.47 0.26 -11.60
CA ARG A 49 -8.75 -0.24 -12.15
C ARG A 49 -8.83 -1.76 -12.16
N SER A 50 -7.69 -2.46 -12.12
CA SER A 50 -7.61 -3.92 -12.18
C SER A 50 -7.40 -4.58 -10.82
N VAL A 51 -7.05 -3.82 -9.78
CA VAL A 51 -6.79 -4.35 -8.44
C VAL A 51 -7.89 -3.85 -7.51
N ASN A 52 -9.01 -4.59 -7.50
CA ASN A 52 -10.22 -4.27 -6.75
C ASN A 52 -10.58 -5.35 -5.71
N LYS A 53 -9.57 -6.14 -5.30
CA LYS A 53 -9.67 -7.22 -4.31
C LYS A 53 -8.50 -7.15 -3.34
N PRO A 54 -8.60 -7.76 -2.15
CA PRO A 54 -7.48 -7.91 -1.23
C PRO A 54 -6.27 -8.53 -1.93
N VAL A 55 -5.10 -7.93 -1.74
CA VAL A 55 -3.81 -8.49 -2.17
C VAL A 55 -2.79 -8.40 -1.04
N THR A 56 -1.74 -9.20 -1.10
CA THR A 56 -0.69 -9.21 -0.06
C THR A 56 0.58 -8.48 -0.50
N ASN A 57 0.84 -8.39 -1.81
CA ASN A 57 1.93 -7.59 -2.36
C ASN A 57 1.62 -7.16 -3.79
N LEU A 58 2.24 -6.07 -4.23
CA LEU A 58 2.13 -5.58 -5.61
C LEU A 58 3.44 -4.96 -6.09
N LYS A 59 3.78 -5.19 -7.35
CA LYS A 59 4.87 -4.47 -8.03
C LYS A 59 4.28 -3.34 -8.86
N GLY A 60 4.60 -2.10 -8.48
CA GLY A 60 4.27 -0.90 -9.27
C GLY A 60 5.28 -0.70 -10.40
N ASN A 61 4.80 -0.35 -11.59
CA ASN A 61 5.60 -0.12 -12.81
C ASN A 61 5.46 1.30 -13.35
#